data_AF-A0A838DBH8-F1
#
_entry.id   AF-A0A838DBH8-F1
#
_cell.length_a   1.000
_cell.length_b   1.000
_cell.length_c   1.000
_cell.angle_alpha   90.00
_cell.angle_beta   90.00
_cell.angle_gamma   90.00
#
_symmetry.space_group_name_H-M   'P 1'
#
loop_
_entity.id
_entity.type
_entity.pdbx_description
1 polymer ?
#
loop_
_entity_poly.entity_id
_entity_poly.type
_entity_poly.pdbx_seq_one_letter_code
_entity_poly.pdbx_strand_id
1 'polypeptide(L)'
;MISNSFLDNGFNDIVGFNSRIVPLKRFGLDSERPYSTISSDTATATQVNNTQESFNDESKSHTNFLGALKEWAIVCKALESGNQILLFRKGGIMEFRNGFELKFKNFFLSPTFEHQAKESIRMEYHAALDELNRKNESDNAKTLPDSNKTTEITSFVEITHFTEVPDLTTLKKLENFHIWTDDYLKTRFDYNPKKPLYLLLLRVYKLNISIRITNKPEWVGCKSWIQIDSHDQELTQYFENHLPEKPFEYLKSISKPCIDDDNFNKLSEKVRSII
;
A
#
# COMPACT_ATOMS: atom_id res chain seq x y z
N MET A 1 60.10 10.93 -32.47
CA MET A 1 58.93 10.91 -33.39
C MET A 1 57.73 11.29 -32.54
N ILE A 2 57.32 12.57 -32.51
CA ILE A 2 56.38 13.23 -33.46
C ILE A 2 54.98 12.58 -33.32
N SER A 3 53.84 13.24 -33.13
CA SER A 3 53.46 14.63 -32.82
C SER A 3 51.92 14.67 -32.68
N ASN A 4 51.41 15.51 -31.77
CA ASN A 4 50.30 16.45 -31.92
C ASN A 4 49.18 16.25 -32.99
N SER A 5 47.94 16.37 -32.50
CA SER A 5 46.95 17.45 -32.81
C SER A 5 45.94 17.38 -33.98
N PHE A 6 44.86 18.17 -33.75
CA PHE A 6 43.87 18.81 -34.66
C PHE A 6 42.52 18.08 -34.83
N LEU A 7 41.44 18.61 -34.21
CA LEU A 7 40.46 19.65 -34.65
C LEU A 7 39.37 19.05 -35.57
N ASP A 8 38.10 19.03 -35.18
CA ASP A 8 37.09 20.13 -35.19
C ASP A 8 36.38 20.27 -36.56
N ASN A 9 35.18 20.83 -36.52
CA ASN A 9 34.10 20.99 -37.54
C ASN A 9 32.97 19.95 -37.34
N GLY A 10 31.77 20.27 -36.85
CA GLY A 10 31.03 21.53 -36.89
C GLY A 10 29.83 21.37 -37.82
N PHE A 11 28.61 21.65 -37.34
CA PHE A 11 27.66 22.58 -37.97
C PHE A 11 26.36 22.66 -37.16
N ASN A 12 25.96 23.91 -36.93
CA ASN A 12 24.71 24.36 -36.33
C ASN A 12 23.51 23.94 -37.19
N ASP A 13 22.34 23.77 -36.56
CA ASP A 13 21.17 24.50 -37.05
C ASP A 13 20.17 24.86 -35.94
N ILE A 14 19.70 26.08 -36.09
CA ILE A 14 18.83 26.88 -35.24
C ILE A 14 17.39 26.63 -35.67
N VAL A 15 16.50 26.26 -34.76
CA VAL A 15 15.10 26.72 -34.81
C VAL A 15 14.61 26.95 -33.38
N GLY A 16 14.47 28.22 -33.02
CA GLY A 16 13.67 28.63 -31.88
C GLY A 16 12.19 28.58 -32.22
N PHE A 17 11.36 28.15 -31.27
CA PHE A 17 9.94 28.51 -31.25
C PHE A 17 9.52 28.94 -29.85
N ASN A 18 9.29 30.25 -29.73
CA ASN A 18 8.53 30.92 -28.71
C ASN A 18 7.03 30.63 -28.92
N SER A 19 6.33 30.20 -27.88
CA SER A 19 4.89 30.47 -27.71
C SER A 19 4.54 30.39 -26.22
N ARG A 20 4.62 31.54 -25.53
CA ARG A 20 3.47 32.36 -25.11
C ARG A 20 2.38 31.59 -24.35
N ILE A 21 2.38 31.87 -23.05
CA ILE A 21 1.27 31.87 -22.11
C ILE A 21 -0.01 32.39 -22.77
N VAL A 22 -1.11 31.65 -22.62
CA VAL A 22 -2.48 32.15 -22.83
C VAL A 22 -3.22 32.09 -21.48
N PRO A 23 -3.70 33.22 -20.95
CA PRO A 23 -4.57 33.25 -19.79
C PRO A 23 -6.04 33.08 -20.23
N LEU A 24 -6.78 32.19 -19.56
CA LEU A 24 -8.23 32.12 -19.71
C LEU A 24 -8.89 33.19 -18.85
N LYS A 25 -9.54 34.12 -19.56
CA LYS A 25 -10.32 35.26 -19.08
C LYS A 25 -11.55 34.84 -18.27
N ARG A 26 -11.82 35.64 -17.24
CA ARG A 26 -13.11 35.87 -16.56
C ARG A 26 -14.00 36.84 -17.38
N PHE A 27 -15.25 37.00 -16.90
CA PHE A 27 -16.37 37.93 -17.25
C PHE A 27 -17.52 37.21 -17.98
N GLY A 28 -18.81 37.30 -17.60
CA GLY A 28 -19.58 38.04 -16.56
C GLY A 28 -21.04 37.52 -16.67
N LEU A 29 -21.85 37.47 -15.58
CA LEU A 29 -22.93 38.42 -15.22
C LEU A 29 -24.00 38.55 -16.33
N ASP A 30 -25.31 38.34 -16.17
CA ASP A 30 -26.31 38.58 -15.09
C ASP A 30 -27.43 37.49 -15.17
N SER A 31 -28.47 37.32 -14.34
CA SER A 31 -29.27 38.22 -13.50
C SER A 31 -30.16 37.44 -12.50
N GLU A 32 -30.34 38.03 -11.31
CA GLU A 32 -31.55 38.17 -10.42
C GLU A 32 -32.61 37.04 -10.32
N ARG A 33 -33.29 36.69 -9.22
CA ARG A 33 -33.47 37.00 -7.76
C ARG A 33 -34.64 36.04 -7.30
N PRO A 34 -35.18 36.02 -6.04
CA PRO A 34 -34.82 36.70 -4.79
C PRO A 34 -34.71 35.78 -3.55
N TYR A 35 -34.25 36.41 -2.46
CA TYR A 35 -34.22 36.00 -1.06
C TYR A 35 -35.55 35.51 -0.46
N SER A 36 -35.44 34.57 0.48
CA SER A 36 -36.26 34.54 1.70
C SER A 36 -35.40 34.19 2.92
N THR A 37 -35.71 34.85 4.03
CA THR A 37 -34.95 34.98 5.27
C THR A 37 -35.47 34.01 6.35
N ILE A 38 -34.71 33.87 7.46
CA ILE A 38 -35.04 33.27 8.77
C ILE A 38 -34.65 31.77 8.81
N SER A 39 -33.91 31.22 9.78
CA SER A 39 -33.82 31.48 11.23
C SER A 39 -32.46 31.07 11.83
N SER A 40 -32.10 31.73 12.94
CA SER A 40 -31.12 31.28 13.93
C SER A 40 -31.57 29.99 14.61
N ASP A 41 -30.66 29.01 14.75
CA ASP A 41 -30.67 28.08 15.88
C ASP A 41 -29.24 27.60 16.18
N THR A 42 -28.79 27.99 17.37
CA THR A 42 -27.67 27.44 18.12
C THR A 42 -27.89 25.94 18.36
N ALA A 43 -26.94 25.11 17.92
CA ALA A 43 -26.83 23.72 18.37
C ALA A 43 -25.35 23.34 18.58
N THR A 44 -24.98 23.48 19.85
CA THR A 44 -24.01 22.74 20.67
C THR A 44 -23.11 21.72 19.97
N ALA A 45 -21.80 21.91 20.16
CA ALA A 45 -20.76 20.92 19.91
C ALA A 45 -21.00 19.65 20.75
N THR A 46 -21.24 18.52 20.09
CA THR A 46 -21.30 17.21 20.74
C THR A 46 -19.94 16.56 20.69
N GLN A 47 -19.35 16.38 21.88
CA GLN A 47 -18.16 15.56 22.10
C GLN A 47 -18.45 14.12 21.69
N VAL A 48 -17.61 13.55 20.83
CA VAL A 48 -17.63 12.11 20.54
C VAL A 48 -16.73 11.44 21.57
N ASN A 49 -17.37 10.84 22.57
CA ASN A 49 -16.73 10.05 23.60
C ASN A 49 -16.20 8.73 23.00
N ASN A 50 -14.96 8.39 23.36
CA ASN A 50 -14.38 7.07 23.20
C ASN A 50 -15.20 6.05 23.99
N THR A 51 -15.85 5.13 23.30
CA THR A 51 -16.45 3.94 23.93
C THR A 51 -15.62 2.72 23.51
N GLN A 52 -14.90 2.14 24.47
CA GLN A 52 -14.51 0.73 24.42
C GLN A 52 -15.79 -0.09 24.41
N GLU A 53 -16.11 -0.73 23.28
CA GLU A 53 -17.15 -1.76 23.23
C GLU A 53 -16.58 -3.10 22.79
N SER A 54 -17.19 -4.11 23.39
CA SER A 54 -16.81 -5.50 23.58
C SER A 54 -16.34 -6.25 22.34
N PHE A 55 -15.24 -6.99 22.52
CA PHE A 55 -14.80 -8.08 21.67
C PHE A 55 -15.88 -9.16 21.61
N ASN A 56 -16.46 -9.37 20.42
CA ASN A 56 -17.22 -10.59 20.17
C ASN A 56 -16.26 -11.78 20.08
N ASP A 57 -16.62 -12.79 20.85
CA ASP A 57 -16.03 -14.11 20.96
C ASP A 57 -15.87 -14.78 19.58
N GLU A 58 -14.62 -15.10 19.21
CA GLU A 58 -14.22 -15.84 17.99
C GLU A 58 -14.62 -17.33 18.05
N SER A 59 -15.73 -17.70 18.68
CA SER A 59 -16.15 -19.10 18.74
C SER A 59 -17.16 -19.41 17.61
N LYS A 60 -16.66 -20.15 16.59
CA LYS A 60 -17.40 -20.85 15.51
C LYS A 60 -17.55 -20.15 14.14
N SER A 61 -16.46 -19.64 13.59
CA SER A 61 -16.29 -19.57 12.13
C SER A 61 -14.98 -20.26 11.79
N HIS A 62 -15.03 -21.50 11.28
CA HIS A 62 -13.88 -22.00 10.54
C HIS A 62 -13.70 -21.07 9.34
N THR A 63 -12.75 -20.14 9.44
CA THR A 63 -12.43 -19.27 8.32
C THR A 63 -11.82 -20.16 7.25
N ASN A 64 -12.62 -20.55 6.26
CA ASN A 64 -12.15 -21.33 5.11
C ASN A 64 -11.11 -20.60 4.27
N PHE A 65 -10.79 -19.35 4.60
CA PHE A 65 -9.87 -18.51 3.86
C PHE A 65 -8.98 -17.66 4.76
N LEU A 66 -7.71 -17.55 4.41
CA LEU A 66 -6.77 -16.58 4.96
C LEU A 66 -6.62 -15.39 4.00
N GLY A 67 -6.66 -14.20 4.56
CA GLY A 67 -6.50 -12.96 3.80
C GLY A 67 -5.06 -12.79 3.30
N ALA A 68 -4.93 -12.36 2.06
CA ALA A 68 -3.66 -11.88 1.51
C ALA A 68 -3.88 -10.58 0.72
N LEU A 69 -2.97 -9.64 0.89
CA LEU A 69 -3.01 -8.35 0.24
C LEU A 69 -2.00 -8.33 -0.90
N LYS A 70 -2.50 -8.21 -2.13
CA LYS A 70 -1.67 -7.85 -3.29
C LYS A 70 -1.12 -6.45 -3.09
N GLU A 71 0.20 -6.36 -3.13
CA GLU A 71 0.95 -5.12 -3.01
C GLU A 71 2.21 -5.20 -3.89
N TRP A 72 2.69 -4.06 -4.35
CA TRP A 72 3.89 -3.99 -5.20
C TRP A 72 5.05 -4.73 -4.53
N ALA A 73 5.72 -5.59 -5.29
CA ALA A 73 6.84 -6.39 -4.81
C ALA A 73 7.92 -5.53 -4.14
N ILE A 74 8.18 -4.32 -4.65
CA ILE A 74 9.13 -3.39 -4.02
C ILE A 74 8.65 -2.87 -2.65
N VAL A 75 7.35 -2.70 -2.47
CA VAL A 75 6.74 -2.30 -1.18
C VAL A 75 6.79 -3.47 -0.19
N CYS A 76 6.51 -4.70 -0.64
CA CYS A 76 6.72 -5.89 0.19
C CYS A 76 8.17 -6.00 0.65
N LYS A 77 9.15 -5.81 -0.26
CA LYS A 77 10.59 -5.80 0.08
C LYS A 77 10.93 -4.68 1.07
N ALA A 78 10.34 -3.49 0.92
CA ALA A 78 10.56 -2.37 1.85
C ALA A 78 9.99 -2.65 3.25
N LEU A 79 8.80 -3.26 3.33
CA LEU A 79 8.19 -3.71 4.58
C LEU A 79 9.05 -4.78 5.28
N GLU A 80 9.53 -5.76 4.52
CA GLU A 80 10.35 -6.85 5.05
C GLU A 80 11.75 -6.43 5.49
N SER A 81 12.30 -5.37 4.89
CA SER A 81 13.61 -4.79 5.26
C SER A 81 13.51 -3.71 6.34
N GLY A 82 12.29 -3.35 6.75
CA GLY A 82 12.03 -2.27 7.70
C GLY A 82 12.23 -0.86 7.16
N ASN A 83 12.49 -0.70 5.86
CA ASN A 83 12.55 0.60 5.19
C ASN A 83 11.17 1.27 5.08
N GLN A 84 10.09 0.50 5.25
CA GLN A 84 8.72 0.98 5.32
C GLN A 84 7.99 0.24 6.42
N ILE A 85 7.08 0.92 7.13
CA ILE A 85 6.28 0.32 8.21
C ILE A 85 4.78 0.60 8.10
N LEU A 86 4.36 1.31 7.05
CA LEU A 86 2.98 1.69 6.84
C LEU A 86 2.53 1.43 5.39
N LEU A 87 1.22 1.38 5.17
CA LEU A 87 0.60 1.38 3.85
C LEU A 87 -0.44 2.50 3.74
N PHE A 88 -0.58 3.07 2.55
CA PHE A 88 -1.63 4.02 2.22
C PHE A 88 -2.65 3.39 1.29
N ARG A 89 -3.94 3.51 1.63
CA ARG A 89 -5.00 2.78 0.92
C ARG A 89 -6.26 3.63 0.75
N LYS A 90 -6.80 3.63 -0.47
CA LYS A 90 -8.06 4.29 -0.83
C LYS A 90 -9.18 3.24 -0.92
N GLY A 91 -10.15 3.30 -0.01
CA GLY A 91 -11.30 2.39 0.00
C GLY A 91 -10.95 0.88 -0.01
N GLY A 92 -11.96 0.02 -0.08
CA GLY A 92 -11.78 -1.43 -0.35
C GLY A 92 -11.13 -2.28 0.76
N ILE A 93 -10.75 -1.69 1.88
CA ILE A 93 -10.35 -2.41 3.13
C ILE A 93 -11.54 -2.60 4.06
N MET A 94 -12.60 -1.84 3.82
CA MET A 94 -13.76 -1.71 4.68
C MET A 94 -14.90 -2.57 4.15
N GLU A 95 -15.56 -3.32 5.02
CA GLU A 95 -16.90 -3.82 4.77
C GLU A 95 -17.94 -2.83 5.32
N PHE A 96 -19.04 -2.61 4.58
CA PHE A 96 -20.05 -1.59 4.89
C PHE A 96 -21.32 -2.14 5.54
N ARG A 97 -21.42 -3.46 5.77
CA ARG A 97 -22.73 -4.07 6.04
C ARG A 97 -23.26 -3.81 7.46
N ASN A 98 -22.42 -3.62 8.48
CA ASN A 98 -22.85 -3.43 9.88
C ASN A 98 -22.08 -2.35 10.67
N GLY A 99 -21.40 -1.44 9.99
CA GLY A 99 -20.45 -0.52 10.62
C GLY A 99 -19.04 -0.70 10.07
N PHE A 100 -18.12 0.17 10.47
CA PHE A 100 -16.74 0.21 9.98
C PHE A 100 -15.97 -1.05 10.42
N GLU A 101 -15.61 -1.95 9.51
CA GLU A 101 -14.79 -3.13 9.83
C GLU A 101 -13.68 -3.38 8.80
N LEU A 102 -12.45 -3.53 9.30
CA LEU A 102 -11.30 -3.97 8.51
C LEU A 102 -11.50 -5.43 8.14
N LYS A 103 -11.53 -5.73 6.84
CA LYS A 103 -11.77 -7.11 6.36
C LYS A 103 -10.80 -8.15 6.94
N PHE A 104 -9.55 -7.75 7.15
CA PHE A 104 -8.52 -8.59 7.77
C PHE A 104 -7.60 -7.72 8.64
N LYS A 105 -7.50 -8.03 9.94
CA LYS A 105 -6.51 -7.40 10.83
C LYS A 105 -5.11 -8.02 10.67
N ASN A 106 -5.04 -9.31 10.37
CA ASN A 106 -3.82 -10.04 10.06
C ASN A 106 -3.94 -10.64 8.65
N PHE A 107 -2.89 -10.53 7.83
CA PHE A 107 -2.91 -11.03 6.45
C PHE A 107 -1.51 -11.28 5.90
N PHE A 108 -1.41 -12.12 4.87
CA PHE A 108 -0.18 -12.32 4.11
C PHE A 108 0.10 -11.16 3.15
N LEU A 109 1.37 -10.85 2.92
CA LEU A 109 1.77 -9.97 1.82
C LEU A 109 1.96 -10.81 0.55
N SER A 110 1.18 -10.50 -0.48
CA SER A 110 1.27 -11.15 -1.79
C SER A 110 1.95 -10.19 -2.78
N PRO A 111 3.25 -10.38 -3.08
CA PRO A 111 3.94 -9.48 -3.98
C PRO A 111 3.37 -9.56 -5.40
N THR A 112 3.09 -8.40 -6.00
CA THR A 112 2.71 -8.27 -7.41
C THR A 112 3.68 -7.38 -8.16
N PHE A 113 3.91 -7.71 -9.44
CA PHE A 113 4.72 -6.94 -10.38
C PHE A 113 3.85 -6.13 -11.36
N GLU A 114 2.53 -6.21 -11.21
CA GLU A 114 1.57 -5.48 -12.04
C GLU A 114 1.68 -3.97 -11.79
N HIS A 115 1.92 -3.21 -12.88
CA HIS A 115 1.92 -1.74 -12.90
C HIS A 115 2.86 -1.06 -11.88
N GLN A 116 3.97 -1.69 -11.50
CA GLN A 116 5.00 -1.00 -10.72
C GLN A 116 5.59 0.14 -11.55
N ALA A 117 5.64 1.33 -10.97
CA ALA A 117 6.13 2.53 -11.63
C ALA A 117 7.31 3.10 -10.85
N LYS A 118 8.46 3.21 -11.52
CA LYS A 118 9.74 3.62 -10.92
C LYS A 118 9.66 5.06 -10.42
N GLU A 119 8.98 5.92 -11.15
CA GLU A 119 8.66 7.32 -10.82
C GLU A 119 7.78 7.49 -9.57
N SER A 120 7.09 6.43 -9.13
CA SER A 120 6.24 6.47 -7.93
C SER A 120 7.03 6.25 -6.64
N ILE A 121 8.24 5.69 -6.73
CA ILE A 121 9.11 5.41 -5.58
C ILE A 121 10.35 6.31 -5.61
N ARG A 122 10.90 6.60 -4.43
CA ARG A 122 12.09 7.46 -4.33
C ARG A 122 13.30 6.83 -5.00
N MET A 123 14.21 7.69 -5.45
CA MET A 123 15.34 7.33 -6.30
C MET A 123 16.26 6.29 -5.63
N GLU A 124 16.45 6.36 -4.32
CA GLU A 124 17.27 5.42 -3.56
C GLU A 124 16.77 3.96 -3.62
N TYR A 125 15.49 3.73 -3.96
CA TYR A 125 14.91 2.38 -4.09
C TYR A 125 14.87 1.88 -5.54
N HIS A 126 15.31 2.67 -6.52
CA HIS A 126 15.26 2.33 -7.95
C HIS A 126 16.09 1.10 -8.29
N ALA A 127 17.31 1.00 -7.74
CA ALA A 127 18.17 -0.16 -7.98
C ALA A 127 17.57 -1.46 -7.42
N ALA A 128 16.90 -1.38 -6.26
CA ALA A 128 16.22 -2.51 -5.64
C ALA A 128 15.00 -2.97 -6.46
N LEU A 129 14.26 -2.03 -7.06
CA LEU A 129 13.17 -2.33 -7.99
C LEU A 129 13.69 -3.02 -9.26
N ASP A 130 14.76 -2.50 -9.86
CA ASP A 130 15.35 -3.07 -11.08
C ASP A 130 15.86 -4.51 -10.83
N GLU A 131 16.49 -4.75 -9.67
CA GLU A 131 16.91 -6.09 -9.25
C GLU A 131 15.71 -7.05 -9.08
N LEU A 132 14.64 -6.60 -8.41
CA LEU A 132 13.43 -7.40 -8.23
C LEU A 132 12.79 -7.78 -9.56
N ASN A 133 12.70 -6.84 -10.51
CA ASN A 133 12.14 -7.10 -11.82
C ASN A 133 12.97 -8.12 -12.60
N ARG A 134 14.32 -7.99 -12.59
CA ARG A 134 15.22 -8.97 -13.23
C ARG A 134 15.05 -10.38 -12.66
N LYS A 135 14.95 -10.51 -11.33
CA LYS A 135 14.72 -11.80 -10.67
C LYS A 135 13.36 -12.39 -11.03
N ASN A 136 12.31 -11.56 -11.08
CA ASN A 136 10.99 -12.01 -11.47
C ASN A 136 10.95 -12.53 -12.93
N GLU A 137 11.69 -11.89 -13.83
CA GLU A 137 11.83 -12.33 -15.22
C GLU A 137 12.63 -13.64 -15.36
N SER A 138 13.60 -13.91 -14.48
CA SER A 138 14.33 -15.18 -14.47
C SER A 138 13.50 -16.33 -13.91
N ASP A 139 12.74 -16.06 -12.86
CA ASP A 139 12.00 -17.09 -12.11
C ASP A 139 10.70 -17.49 -12.80
N ASN A 140 10.08 -16.57 -13.55
CA ASN A 140 8.87 -16.84 -14.32
C ASN A 140 9.20 -17.04 -15.80
N ALA A 141 9.27 -18.30 -16.23
CA ALA A 141 9.27 -18.63 -17.65
C ALA A 141 8.11 -17.90 -18.35
N LYS A 142 8.40 -17.10 -19.38
CA LYS A 142 7.44 -16.22 -20.10
C LYS A 142 6.25 -16.96 -20.74
N THR A 143 6.14 -18.28 -20.56
CA THR A 143 5.21 -19.18 -21.25
C THR A 143 3.95 -19.51 -20.45
N LEU A 144 3.88 -19.19 -19.15
CA LEU A 144 2.69 -19.47 -18.34
C LEU A 144 1.76 -18.26 -18.26
N PRO A 145 0.43 -18.45 -18.36
CA PRO A 145 -0.54 -17.39 -18.07
C PRO A 145 -0.45 -16.98 -16.59
N ASP A 146 -0.76 -15.73 -16.28
CA ASP A 146 -0.66 -15.19 -14.90
C ASP A 146 -1.46 -15.99 -13.87
N SER A 147 -2.56 -16.64 -14.30
CA SER A 147 -3.40 -17.52 -13.50
C SER A 147 -2.80 -18.89 -13.18
N ASN A 148 -1.58 -19.19 -13.63
CA ASN A 148 -0.85 -20.43 -13.33
C ASN A 148 0.58 -20.16 -12.87
N LYS A 149 0.95 -18.88 -12.65
CA LYS A 149 2.23 -18.52 -12.06
C LYS A 149 2.17 -18.74 -10.55
N THR A 150 3.31 -19.09 -9.99
CA THR A 150 3.45 -19.27 -8.54
C THR A 150 3.90 -17.96 -7.91
N THR A 151 3.16 -17.49 -6.91
CA THR A 151 3.54 -16.35 -6.08
C THR A 151 4.19 -16.86 -4.80
N GLU A 152 5.41 -16.39 -4.53
CA GLU A 152 6.10 -16.71 -3.29
C GLU A 152 5.67 -15.73 -2.19
N ILE A 153 4.97 -16.23 -1.19
CA ILE A 153 4.60 -15.51 0.03
C ILE A 153 5.69 -15.76 1.06
N THR A 154 6.28 -14.68 1.56
CA THR A 154 7.41 -14.79 2.49
C THR A 154 7.19 -14.05 3.81
N SER A 155 6.09 -13.31 3.93
CA SER A 155 5.80 -12.48 5.08
C SER A 155 4.29 -12.32 5.29
N PHE A 156 3.95 -12.00 6.52
CA PHE A 156 2.60 -11.61 6.92
C PHE A 156 2.68 -10.42 7.87
N VAL A 157 1.55 -9.76 8.07
CA VAL A 157 1.48 -8.54 8.86
C VAL A 157 0.30 -8.55 9.83
N GLU A 158 0.45 -7.76 10.88
CA GLU A 158 -0.61 -7.33 11.77
C GLU A 158 -0.81 -5.81 11.60
N ILE A 159 -2.05 -5.38 11.42
CA ILE A 159 -2.41 -3.96 11.53
C ILE A 159 -2.43 -3.58 13.01
N THR A 160 -1.47 -2.74 13.41
CA THR A 160 -1.34 -2.23 14.78
C THR A 160 -2.06 -0.91 14.99
N HIS A 161 -2.24 -0.14 13.93
CA HIS A 161 -3.00 1.10 13.94
C HIS A 161 -3.59 1.38 12.57
N PHE A 162 -4.77 1.99 12.55
CA PHE A 162 -5.48 2.36 11.33
C PHE A 162 -6.17 3.70 11.54
N THR A 163 -5.97 4.63 10.60
CA THR A 163 -6.60 5.95 10.65
C THR A 163 -6.76 6.57 9.26
N GLU A 164 -7.56 7.62 9.17
CA GLU A 164 -7.59 8.52 8.02
C GLU A 164 -6.39 9.48 8.05
N VAL A 165 -5.82 9.75 6.88
CA VAL A 165 -4.82 10.81 6.75
C VAL A 165 -5.55 12.13 6.53
N PRO A 166 -5.43 13.12 7.43
CA PRO A 166 -6.29 14.30 7.40
C PRO A 166 -5.91 15.30 6.30
N ASP A 167 -4.63 15.43 5.99
CA ASP A 167 -4.13 16.41 5.02
C ASP A 167 -2.77 16.05 4.41
N LEU A 168 -2.37 16.80 3.37
CA LEU A 168 -1.08 16.64 2.70
C LEU A 168 0.12 16.98 3.60
N THR A 169 -0.05 17.84 4.61
CA THR A 169 1.02 18.18 5.57
C THR A 169 1.37 16.97 6.43
N THR A 170 0.35 16.21 6.83
CA THR A 170 0.49 14.96 7.58
C THR A 170 1.17 13.90 6.72
N LEU A 171 0.77 13.76 5.44
CA LEU A 171 1.50 12.89 4.50
C LEU A 171 2.98 13.25 4.40
N LYS A 172 3.31 14.54 4.31
CA LYS A 172 4.70 14.98 4.21
C LYS A 172 5.51 14.63 5.46
N LYS A 173 4.93 14.77 6.66
CA LYS A 173 5.59 14.37 7.92
C LYS A 173 5.86 12.86 8.00
N LEU A 174 5.10 12.05 7.27
CA LEU A 174 5.24 10.59 7.23
C LEU A 174 6.33 10.10 6.25
N GLU A 175 7.04 11.01 5.58
CA GLU A 175 7.98 10.66 4.51
C GLU A 175 9.06 9.66 4.95
N ASN A 176 9.52 9.70 6.20
CA ASN A 176 10.58 8.82 6.68
C ASN A 176 10.12 7.38 6.98
N PHE A 177 8.85 7.05 6.75
CA PHE A 177 8.28 5.74 7.09
C PHE A 177 7.81 4.94 5.86
N HIS A 178 8.05 5.43 4.65
CA HIS A 178 7.67 4.80 3.40
C HIS A 178 8.58 5.16 2.22
N ILE A 179 8.50 4.38 1.14
CA ILE A 179 9.35 4.54 -0.04
C ILE A 179 8.75 5.43 -1.15
N TRP A 180 7.48 5.82 -1.02
CA TRP A 180 6.77 6.60 -2.04
C TRP A 180 7.32 8.01 -2.23
N THR A 181 7.21 8.53 -3.45
CA THR A 181 7.41 9.96 -3.74
C THR A 181 6.22 10.78 -3.26
N ASP A 182 6.47 12.07 -2.98
CA ASP A 182 5.42 13.01 -2.57
C ASP A 182 4.34 13.15 -3.65
N ASP A 183 4.75 13.25 -4.92
CA ASP A 183 3.84 13.39 -6.07
C ASP A 183 2.89 12.19 -6.20
N TYR A 184 3.41 10.98 -5.98
CA TYR A 184 2.59 9.78 -5.98
C TYR A 184 1.54 9.83 -4.87
N LEU A 185 1.95 10.11 -3.62
CA LEU A 185 1.02 10.14 -2.50
C LEU A 185 0.01 11.27 -2.61
N LYS A 186 0.42 12.44 -3.12
CA LYS A 186 -0.49 13.55 -3.40
C LYS A 186 -1.54 13.15 -4.44
N THR A 187 -1.12 12.50 -5.53
CA THR A 187 -2.04 11.99 -6.57
C THR A 187 -3.02 10.98 -5.99
N ARG A 188 -2.52 10.07 -5.13
CA ARG A 188 -3.37 9.12 -4.41
C ARG A 188 -4.33 9.82 -3.45
N PHE A 189 -3.90 10.85 -2.72
CA PHE A 189 -4.73 11.60 -1.78
C PHE A 189 -5.88 12.32 -2.52
N ASP A 190 -5.55 13.02 -3.61
CA ASP A 190 -6.50 13.79 -4.41
C ASP A 190 -7.45 12.90 -5.24
N TYR A 191 -7.09 11.64 -5.48
CA TYR A 191 -7.93 10.70 -6.22
C TYR A 191 -9.22 10.34 -5.46
N ASN A 192 -10.37 10.60 -6.08
CA ASN A 192 -11.70 10.41 -5.49
C ASN A 192 -11.84 11.07 -4.09
N PRO A 193 -11.96 12.41 -4.04
CA PRO A 193 -12.00 13.18 -2.77
C PRO A 193 -13.12 12.79 -1.82
N LYS A 194 -14.15 12.07 -2.30
CA LYS A 194 -15.25 11.57 -1.46
C LYS A 194 -14.83 10.40 -0.56
N LYS A 195 -13.65 9.82 -0.77
CA LYS A 195 -13.10 8.74 0.05
C LYS A 195 -11.77 9.19 0.66
N PRO A 196 -11.59 9.06 1.98
CA PRO A 196 -10.34 9.42 2.61
C PRO A 196 -9.21 8.48 2.16
N LEU A 197 -7.98 8.96 2.26
CA LEU A 197 -6.79 8.11 2.18
C LEU A 197 -6.55 7.55 3.59
N TYR A 198 -6.53 6.24 3.73
CA TYR A 198 -6.24 5.59 5.01
C TYR A 198 -4.77 5.23 5.14
N LEU A 199 -4.27 5.28 6.37
CA LEU A 199 -2.99 4.76 6.80
C LEU A 199 -3.18 3.48 7.59
N LEU A 200 -2.41 2.45 7.26
CA LEU A 200 -2.29 1.22 8.02
C LEU A 200 -0.86 1.14 8.56
N LEU A 201 -0.69 1.13 9.88
CA LEU A 201 0.60 0.90 10.52
C LEU A 201 0.78 -0.59 10.78
N LEU A 202 1.85 -1.18 10.23
CA LEU A 202 1.99 -2.63 10.12
C LEU A 202 3.16 -3.16 10.94
N ARG A 203 2.90 -4.18 11.74
CA ARG A 203 3.93 -5.05 12.29
C ARG A 203 4.16 -6.20 11.30
N VAL A 204 5.37 -6.30 10.75
CA VAL A 204 5.72 -7.26 9.70
C VAL A 204 6.53 -8.41 10.28
N TYR A 205 6.17 -9.63 9.91
CA TYR A 205 6.83 -10.87 10.34
C TYR A 205 7.27 -11.67 9.12
N LYS A 206 8.47 -12.26 9.20
CA LYS A 206 8.99 -13.15 8.17
C LYS A 206 8.54 -14.58 8.44
N LEU A 207 8.00 -15.25 7.44
CA LEU A 207 7.71 -16.69 7.53
C LEU A 207 9.03 -17.46 7.62
N ASN A 208 9.07 -18.52 8.44
CA ASN A 208 10.26 -19.36 8.57
C ASN A 208 10.65 -20.05 7.26
N ILE A 209 9.65 -20.38 6.45
CA ILE A 209 9.78 -20.95 5.10
C ILE A 209 8.78 -20.19 4.22
N SER A 210 9.13 -19.93 2.95
CA SER A 210 8.18 -19.30 2.02
C SER A 210 7.08 -20.27 1.60
N ILE A 211 5.88 -19.75 1.37
CA ILE A 211 4.72 -20.50 0.88
C ILE A 211 4.54 -20.15 -0.60
N ARG A 212 4.56 -21.15 -1.47
CA ARG A 212 4.55 -20.97 -2.93
C ARG A 212 3.17 -21.22 -3.52
N ILE A 213 2.28 -20.25 -3.39
CA ILE A 213 0.90 -20.40 -3.82
C ILE A 213 0.78 -20.27 -5.33
N THR A 214 0.08 -21.20 -5.98
CA THR A 214 -0.29 -21.07 -7.40
C THR A 214 -1.43 -20.06 -7.54
N ASN A 215 -1.24 -19.05 -8.39
CA ASN A 215 -2.26 -18.04 -8.64
C ASN A 215 -3.53 -18.68 -9.18
N LYS A 216 -4.68 -18.05 -8.93
CA LYS A 216 -5.98 -18.48 -9.46
C LYS A 216 -6.53 -17.44 -10.45
N PRO A 217 -7.33 -17.84 -11.46
CA PRO A 217 -7.91 -16.90 -12.42
C PRO A 217 -8.64 -15.71 -11.77
N GLU A 218 -9.31 -15.93 -10.64
CA GLU A 218 -10.04 -14.91 -9.90
C GLU A 218 -9.14 -13.86 -9.22
N TRP A 219 -7.82 -14.10 -9.12
CA TRP A 219 -6.84 -13.17 -8.54
C TRP A 219 -6.11 -12.31 -9.58
N VAL A 220 -6.30 -12.62 -10.86
CA VAL A 220 -5.68 -11.89 -11.98
C VAL A 220 -6.21 -10.46 -12.03
N GLY A 221 -5.32 -9.51 -12.34
CA GLY A 221 -5.65 -8.10 -12.51
C GLY A 221 -5.72 -7.31 -11.21
N CYS A 222 -6.36 -6.14 -11.26
CA CYS A 222 -6.23 -5.07 -10.26
C CYS A 222 -6.99 -5.31 -8.93
N LYS A 223 -7.32 -6.55 -8.57
CA LYS A 223 -7.87 -6.86 -7.24
C LYS A 223 -6.78 -6.74 -6.18
N SER A 224 -7.06 -6.03 -5.10
CA SER A 224 -6.11 -5.88 -3.99
C SER A 224 -6.17 -7.04 -3.00
N TRP A 225 -7.35 -7.44 -2.56
CA TRP A 225 -7.52 -8.54 -1.61
C TRP A 225 -7.73 -9.86 -2.34
N ILE A 226 -6.95 -10.87 -1.96
CA ILE A 226 -7.15 -12.26 -2.35
C ILE A 226 -7.39 -13.10 -1.10
N GLN A 227 -8.07 -14.22 -1.29
CA GLN A 227 -8.42 -15.16 -0.24
C GLN A 227 -7.78 -16.50 -0.58
N ILE A 228 -6.82 -16.92 0.25
CA ILE A 228 -6.14 -18.20 0.11
C ILE A 228 -6.98 -19.24 0.85
N ASP A 229 -7.35 -20.32 0.19
CA ASP A 229 -8.12 -21.39 0.83
C ASP A 229 -7.31 -22.03 1.95
N SER A 230 -7.92 -22.22 3.12
CA SER A 230 -7.31 -22.95 4.24
C SER A 230 -6.85 -24.37 3.88
N HIS A 231 -7.46 -24.97 2.85
CA HIS A 231 -7.13 -26.30 2.32
C HIS A 231 -6.21 -26.24 1.09
N ASP A 232 -5.65 -25.07 0.76
CA ASP A 232 -4.61 -24.97 -0.26
C ASP A 232 -3.45 -25.92 0.12
N GLN A 233 -2.95 -26.69 -0.83
CA GLN A 233 -1.98 -27.74 -0.58
C GLN A 233 -0.70 -27.19 0.09
N GLU A 234 -0.20 -26.06 -0.38
CA GLU A 234 1.04 -25.44 0.10
C GLU A 234 0.84 -24.87 1.50
N LEU A 235 -0.34 -24.28 1.76
CA LEU A 235 -0.70 -23.77 3.07
C LEU A 235 -0.89 -24.92 4.08
N THR A 236 -1.59 -25.98 3.68
CA THR A 236 -1.82 -27.17 4.51
C THR A 236 -0.49 -27.83 4.87
N GLN A 237 0.42 -27.95 3.91
CA GLN A 237 1.75 -28.50 4.13
C GLN A 237 2.59 -27.61 5.07
N TYR A 238 2.51 -26.29 4.92
CA TYR A 238 3.19 -25.35 5.82
C TYR A 238 2.75 -25.54 7.29
N PHE A 239 1.47 -25.79 7.52
CA PHE A 239 0.91 -26.08 8.84
C PHE A 239 0.95 -27.57 9.22
N GLU A 240 1.78 -28.39 8.56
CA GLU A 240 1.94 -29.82 8.86
C GLU A 240 0.61 -30.61 8.85
N ASN A 241 -0.32 -30.22 7.96
CA ASN A 241 -1.68 -30.74 7.85
C ASN A 241 -2.59 -30.45 9.07
N HIS A 242 -2.20 -29.50 9.91
CA HIS A 242 -2.96 -29.06 11.08
C HIS A 242 -3.04 -27.53 11.12
N LEU A 243 -4.05 -26.95 10.45
CA LEU A 243 -4.30 -25.51 10.52
C LEU A 243 -4.77 -25.14 11.94
N PRO A 244 -4.03 -24.27 12.68
CA PRO A 244 -4.44 -23.84 14.01
C PRO A 244 -5.74 -23.03 13.97
N GLU A 245 -6.49 -22.99 15.07
CA GLU A 245 -7.70 -22.16 15.20
C GLU A 245 -7.41 -20.67 14.99
N LYS A 246 -6.22 -20.21 15.42
CA LYS A 246 -5.72 -18.85 15.21
C LYS A 246 -4.41 -18.88 14.40
N PRO A 247 -4.47 -19.04 13.06
CA PRO A 247 -3.29 -19.26 12.23
C PRO A 247 -2.24 -18.16 12.36
N PHE A 248 -2.66 -16.89 12.37
CA PHE A 248 -1.72 -15.77 12.48
C PHE A 248 -1.10 -15.63 13.88
N GLU A 249 -1.80 -16.01 14.95
CA GLU A 249 -1.20 -16.05 16.29
C GLU A 249 -0.14 -17.15 16.39
N TYR A 250 -0.43 -18.33 15.83
CA TYR A 250 0.56 -19.39 15.69
C TYR A 250 1.76 -18.95 14.85
N LEU A 251 1.52 -18.35 13.67
CA LEU A 251 2.59 -17.81 12.83
C LEU A 251 3.46 -16.82 13.60
N LYS A 252 2.86 -15.88 14.36
CA LYS A 252 3.60 -14.94 15.21
C LYS A 252 4.48 -15.65 16.24
N SER A 253 4.00 -16.75 16.82
CA SER A 253 4.75 -17.50 17.84
C SER A 253 6.00 -18.20 17.29
N ILE A 254 6.02 -18.54 15.99
CA ILE A 254 7.14 -19.24 15.35
C ILE A 254 8.01 -18.34 14.47
N SER A 255 7.50 -17.19 14.06
CA SER A 255 8.17 -16.26 13.15
C SER A 255 8.96 -15.17 13.87
N LYS A 256 9.95 -14.61 13.17
CA LYS A 256 10.67 -13.43 13.64
C LYS A 256 10.08 -12.16 13.03
N PRO A 257 9.93 -11.08 13.82
CA PRO A 257 9.56 -9.80 13.25
C PRO A 257 10.69 -9.23 12.38
N CYS A 258 10.34 -8.51 11.33
CA CYS A 258 11.31 -7.91 10.39
C CYS A 258 12.10 -6.74 10.99
N ILE A 259 11.53 -6.08 12.00
CA ILE A 259 12.19 -5.05 12.83
C ILE A 259 12.09 -5.54 14.27
N ASP A 260 13.11 -5.39 15.11
CA ASP A 260 12.99 -5.72 16.53
C ASP A 260 11.92 -4.86 17.25
N ASP A 261 11.45 -5.33 18.40
CA ASP A 261 10.35 -4.70 19.12
C ASP A 261 10.68 -3.26 19.56
N ASP A 262 11.91 -3.01 20.02
CA ASP A 262 12.33 -1.68 20.47
C ASP A 262 12.30 -0.65 19.33
N ASN A 263 12.86 -1.02 18.18
CA ASN A 263 12.85 -0.16 17.01
C ASN A 263 11.44 0.02 16.44
N PHE A 264 10.63 -1.04 16.39
CA PHE A 264 9.24 -0.93 15.97
C PHE A 264 8.42 -0.03 16.90
N ASN A 265 8.58 -0.14 18.22
CA ASN A 265 7.90 0.70 19.20
C ASN A 265 8.30 2.17 19.02
N LYS A 266 9.59 2.48 18.87
CA LYS A 266 10.06 3.85 18.60
C LYS A 266 9.49 4.43 17.32
N LEU A 267 9.48 3.67 16.22
CA LEU A 267 8.97 4.15 14.94
C LEU A 267 7.44 4.29 14.96
N SER A 268 6.74 3.34 15.56
CA SER A 268 5.28 3.35 15.66
C SER A 268 4.76 4.49 16.52
N GLU A 269 5.43 4.82 17.63
CA GLU A 269 5.12 6.01 18.43
C GLU A 269 5.35 7.31 17.64
N LYS A 270 6.43 7.40 16.86
CA LYS A 270 6.64 8.57 15.99
C LYS A 270 5.54 8.71 14.95
N VAL A 271 5.13 7.62 14.29
CA VAL A 271 4.00 7.64 13.35
C VAL A 271 2.73 8.08 14.07
N ARG A 272 2.39 7.47 15.22
CA ARG A 272 1.22 7.83 16.04
C ARG A 272 1.22 9.27 16.54
N SER A 273 2.39 9.89 16.71
CA SER A 273 2.49 11.30 17.09
C SER A 273 2.23 12.29 15.94
N ILE A 274 2.28 11.81 14.69
CA ILE A 274 2.05 12.61 13.48
C ILE A 274 0.57 12.63 13.08
N ILE A 275 -0.13 11.51 13.32
CA ILE A 275 -1.55 11.30 12.99
C ILE A 275 -2.46 11.54 14.18
#